data_AF-A0A1C6BTL1-F1
#
_entry.id   AF-A0A1C6BTL1-F1
#
_cell.length_a   1.000
_cell.length_b   1.000
_cell.length_c   1.000
_cell.angle_alpha   90.00
_cell.angle_beta   90.00
_cell.angle_gamma   90.00
#
_symmetry.space_group_name_H-M   'P 1'
#
loop_
_entity.id
_entity.type
_entity.pdbx_description
1 polymer ?
#
loop_
_entity_poly.entity_id
_entity_poly.type
_entity_poly.pdbx_seq_one_letter_code
_entity_poly.pdbx_strand_id
1 'polypeptide(L)'
;MYCKNCGSKLNENANVCTNCGVKVGNGNSFCKFCGNETNKDSKFCINCGNELNKPYIPKNTNNNKNIYCKNCSNEMNSQASVCTKCGVKRGNGNSYCPECGKETDKNADVCVNCGVNLNNKFSVINSINKSNSKVGSVGSKSKLLAIVLCLIFGTMGVHRFYVGDNSQGFIILALTLAGIVTCGITTIISCIWVIVDFILIILDKITDENGEALQW
;
A
#
# COMPACT_ATOMS: atom_id res chain seq x y z
N MET A 1 -17.06 -23.64 -16.11
CA MET A 1 -16.32 -24.59 -15.23
C MET A 1 -17.22 -25.78 -14.93
N TYR A 2 -16.68 -26.92 -14.52
CA TYR A 2 -17.45 -28.13 -14.23
C TYR A 2 -17.38 -28.51 -12.75
N CYS A 3 -18.43 -29.15 -12.25
CA CYS A 3 -18.51 -29.63 -10.87
C CYS A 3 -17.52 -30.78 -10.66
N LYS A 4 -16.62 -30.66 -9.68
CA LYS A 4 -15.63 -31.70 -9.36
C LYS A 4 -16.22 -32.97 -8.74
N ASN A 5 -17.53 -32.97 -8.45
CA ASN A 5 -18.25 -34.11 -7.86
C ASN A 5 -19.17 -34.86 -8.82
N CYS A 6 -19.83 -34.17 -9.77
CA CYS A 6 -20.75 -34.83 -10.72
C CYS A 6 -20.54 -34.48 -12.20
N GLY A 7 -19.50 -33.71 -12.55
CA GLY A 7 -19.18 -33.38 -13.94
C GLY A 7 -20.12 -32.40 -14.64
N SER A 8 -21.19 -31.93 -13.98
CA SER A 8 -22.13 -30.96 -14.58
C SER A 8 -21.49 -29.57 -14.80
N LYS A 9 -21.93 -28.87 -15.85
CA LYS A 9 -21.50 -27.50 -16.16
C LYS A 9 -22.05 -26.53 -15.10
N LEU A 10 -21.18 -25.70 -14.54
CA LEU A 10 -21.49 -24.69 -13.53
C LEU A 10 -21.54 -23.28 -14.14
N ASN A 11 -22.39 -22.43 -13.58
CA ASN A 11 -22.45 -21.01 -13.89
C ASN A 11 -21.23 -20.27 -13.32
N GLU A 12 -20.88 -19.13 -13.90
CA GLU A 12 -19.66 -18.37 -13.60
C GLU A 12 -19.55 -17.92 -12.13
N ASN A 13 -20.69 -17.79 -11.43
CA ASN A 13 -20.79 -17.36 -10.04
C ASN A 13 -21.51 -18.38 -9.13
N ALA A 14 -21.57 -19.66 -9.51
CA ALA A 14 -22.23 -20.67 -8.69
C ALA A 14 -21.40 -20.97 -7.42
N ASN A 15 -22.03 -20.88 -6.25
CA ASN A 15 -21.43 -21.28 -4.97
C ASN A 15 -21.72 -22.75 -4.62
N VAL A 16 -22.82 -23.28 -5.16
CA VAL A 16 -23.28 -24.66 -4.97
C VAL A 16 -23.67 -25.22 -6.34
N CYS A 17 -23.33 -26.48 -6.59
CA CYS A 17 -23.76 -27.18 -7.79
C CYS A 17 -25.26 -27.45 -7.74
N THR A 18 -25.99 -26.94 -8.73
CA THR A 18 -27.45 -27.12 -8.84
C THR A 18 -27.86 -28.56 -9.19
N ASN A 19 -26.92 -29.38 -9.67
CA ASN A 19 -27.19 -30.76 -10.04
C ASN A 19 -26.98 -31.74 -8.86
N CYS A 20 -25.86 -31.66 -8.14
CA CYS A 20 -25.54 -32.61 -7.06
C CYS A 20 -25.46 -31.99 -5.65
N GLY A 21 -25.75 -30.70 -5.49
CA GLY A 21 -25.85 -30.04 -4.19
C GLY A 21 -24.54 -29.77 -3.45
N VAL A 22 -23.38 -30.20 -3.97
CA VAL A 22 -22.09 -29.91 -3.31
C VAL A 22 -21.61 -28.49 -3.59
N LYS A 23 -20.86 -27.92 -2.64
CA LYS A 23 -20.19 -26.63 -2.82
C LYS A 23 -19.19 -26.69 -3.99
N VAL A 24 -19.14 -25.62 -4.78
CA VAL A 24 -18.23 -25.53 -5.92
C VAL A 24 -16.79 -25.57 -5.42
N GLY A 25 -15.97 -26.43 -6.05
CA GLY A 25 -14.57 -26.64 -5.69
C GLY A 25 -14.30 -27.87 -4.82
N ASN A 26 -15.32 -28.48 -4.20
CA ASN A 26 -15.15 -29.70 -3.40
C ASN A 26 -15.06 -30.96 -4.27
N GLY A 27 -14.14 -31.87 -3.90
CA GLY A 27 -13.91 -33.15 -4.57
C GLY A 27 -12.87 -33.08 -5.69
N ASN A 28 -12.57 -34.23 -6.29
CA ASN A 28 -11.67 -34.40 -7.43
C ASN A 28 -12.08 -35.59 -8.32
N SER A 29 -13.35 -35.96 -8.34
CA SER A 29 -13.88 -37.04 -9.18
C SER A 29 -14.03 -36.61 -10.64
N PHE A 30 -14.17 -35.30 -10.89
CA PHE A 30 -14.25 -34.73 -12.23
C PHE A 30 -13.33 -33.50 -12.38
N CYS A 31 -12.83 -33.29 -13.60
CA CYS A 31 -12.00 -32.14 -13.93
C CYS A 31 -12.84 -30.86 -14.00
N LYS A 32 -12.44 -29.82 -13.26
CA LYS A 32 -13.14 -28.52 -13.28
C LYS A 32 -13.08 -27.77 -14.62
N PHE A 33 -12.17 -28.16 -15.52
CA PHE A 33 -11.93 -27.47 -16.79
C PHE A 33 -12.59 -28.17 -17.98
N CYS A 34 -12.48 -29.49 -18.10
CA CYS A 34 -13.07 -30.24 -19.21
C CYS A 34 -14.28 -31.12 -18.85
N GLY A 35 -14.55 -31.35 -17.56
CA GLY A 35 -15.71 -32.13 -17.12
C GLY A 35 -15.53 -33.65 -17.13
N ASN A 36 -14.40 -34.18 -17.62
CA ASN A 36 -14.16 -35.62 -17.63
C ASN A 36 -13.84 -36.16 -16.23
N GLU A 37 -14.14 -37.44 -16.01
CA GLU A 37 -13.77 -38.18 -14.81
C GLU A 37 -12.26 -38.16 -14.59
N THR A 38 -11.88 -38.07 -13.31
CA THR A 38 -10.50 -37.94 -12.88
C THR A 38 -10.17 -38.97 -11.83
N ASN A 39 -8.92 -39.44 -11.84
CA ASN A 39 -8.42 -40.35 -10.82
C ASN A 39 -8.10 -39.56 -9.55
N LYS A 40 -8.52 -40.07 -8.38
CA LYS A 40 -8.31 -39.43 -7.07
C LYS A 40 -6.84 -39.15 -6.77
N ASP A 41 -5.92 -39.95 -7.33
CA ASP A 41 -4.47 -39.83 -7.10
C ASP A 41 -3.75 -39.00 -8.18
N SER A 42 -4.43 -38.66 -9.28
CA SER A 42 -3.82 -37.91 -10.38
C SER A 42 -3.60 -36.43 -10.03
N LYS A 43 -2.37 -35.96 -10.18
CA LYS A 43 -2.02 -34.53 -10.02
C LYS A 43 -2.57 -33.69 -11.19
N PHE A 44 -2.65 -34.27 -12.38
CA PHE A 44 -3.08 -33.64 -13.62
C PHE A 44 -4.19 -34.45 -14.29
N CYS A 45 -5.09 -33.78 -14.99
CA CYS A 45 -6.14 -34.40 -15.78
C CYS A 45 -5.54 -35.04 -17.04
N ILE A 46 -5.73 -36.35 -17.20
CA ILE A 46 -5.26 -37.09 -18.39
C ILE A 46 -5.87 -36.60 -19.71
N ASN A 47 -7.06 -36.00 -19.66
CA ASN A 47 -7.81 -35.58 -20.85
C ASN A 47 -7.51 -34.15 -21.29
N CYS A 48 -7.14 -33.23 -20.39
CA CYS A 48 -6.92 -31.82 -20.74
C CYS A 48 -5.62 -31.21 -20.18
N GLY A 49 -4.80 -31.99 -19.47
CA GLY A 49 -3.52 -31.56 -18.91
C GLY A 49 -3.60 -30.66 -17.67
N ASN A 50 -4.79 -30.22 -17.25
CA ASN A 50 -4.93 -29.28 -16.13
C ASN A 50 -4.74 -29.94 -14.75
N GLU A 51 -4.14 -29.21 -13.80
CA GLU A 51 -3.96 -29.65 -12.40
C GLU A 51 -5.28 -29.83 -11.63
N LEU A 52 -5.40 -30.93 -10.88
CA LEU A 52 -6.63 -31.33 -10.17
C LEU A 52 -6.62 -31.03 -8.66
N ASN A 53 -5.44 -31.06 -8.05
CA ASN A 53 -5.27 -31.06 -6.59
C ASN A 53 -4.86 -29.70 -6.00
N LYS A 54 -4.91 -28.62 -6.79
CA LYS A 54 -4.71 -27.28 -6.23
C LYS A 54 -5.97 -26.85 -5.47
N PRO A 55 -5.89 -26.53 -4.16
CA PRO A 55 -7.00 -25.93 -3.41
C PRO A 55 -7.56 -24.77 -4.22
N TYR A 56 -8.89 -24.70 -4.32
CA TYR A 56 -9.56 -23.57 -4.94
C TYR A 56 -9.36 -22.35 -4.04
N ILE A 57 -8.26 -21.64 -4.27
CA ILE A 57 -8.13 -20.23 -3.91
C ILE A 57 -8.85 -19.51 -5.05
N PRO A 58 -9.91 -18.71 -4.78
CA PRO A 58 -10.47 -17.87 -5.82
C PRO A 58 -9.31 -17.04 -6.35
N LYS A 59 -8.90 -17.29 -7.60
CA LYS A 59 -7.99 -16.38 -8.27
C LYS A 59 -8.75 -15.06 -8.26
N ASN A 60 -8.23 -14.05 -7.58
CA ASN A 60 -8.61 -12.68 -7.84
C ASN A 60 -8.16 -12.36 -9.28
N THR A 61 -8.93 -12.88 -10.24
CA THR A 61 -9.03 -12.32 -11.56
C THR A 61 -9.72 -10.98 -11.35
N ASN A 62 -8.93 -9.94 -11.07
CA ASN A 62 -8.75 -8.80 -11.97
C ASN A 62 -7.89 -7.71 -11.32
N ASN A 63 -6.57 -7.82 -11.44
CA ASN A 63 -5.71 -6.63 -11.54
C ASN A 63 -5.80 -5.97 -12.95
N ASN A 64 -6.72 -6.47 -13.80
CA ASN A 64 -7.09 -5.87 -15.08
C ASN A 64 -8.57 -5.48 -15.07
N LYS A 65 -8.98 -4.66 -14.10
CA LYS A 65 -10.33 -4.10 -14.11
C LYS A 65 -10.33 -2.94 -15.10
N ASN A 66 -11.08 -3.04 -16.19
CA ASN A 66 -11.29 -1.87 -17.05
C ASN A 66 -12.08 -0.83 -16.24
N ILE A 67 -11.58 0.41 -16.22
CA ILE A 67 -12.23 1.58 -15.63
C ILE A 67 -12.51 2.59 -16.74
N TYR A 68 -13.36 3.57 -16.47
CA TYR A 68 -13.69 4.61 -17.44
C TYR A 68 -13.00 5.93 -17.10
N CYS A 69 -12.64 6.69 -18.14
CA CYS A 69 -12.08 8.03 -17.96
C CYS A 69 -13.10 8.99 -17.38
N LYS A 70 -12.79 9.66 -16.27
CA LYS A 70 -13.65 10.69 -15.66
C LYS A 70 -13.80 11.98 -16.50
N ASN A 71 -13.09 12.08 -17.63
CA ASN A 71 -13.13 13.23 -18.55
C ASN A 71 -13.77 12.94 -19.91
N CYS A 72 -13.66 11.72 -20.45
CA CYS A 72 -14.14 11.41 -21.83
C CYS A 72 -14.87 10.08 -21.96
N SER A 73 -15.27 9.46 -20.84
CA SER A 73 -15.98 8.17 -20.76
C SER A 73 -15.35 6.96 -21.46
N ASN A 74 -14.14 7.05 -22.01
CA ASN A 74 -13.51 5.91 -22.67
C ASN A 74 -12.96 4.90 -21.66
N GLU A 75 -13.09 3.62 -21.99
CA GLU A 75 -12.48 2.52 -21.24
C GLU A 75 -10.95 2.64 -21.23
N MET A 76 -10.37 2.35 -20.08
CA MET A 76 -8.93 2.30 -19.85
C MET A 76 -8.59 1.23 -18.83
N ASN A 77 -7.34 0.79 -18.84
CA ASN A 77 -6.83 -0.17 -17.87
C ASN A 77 -6.81 0.43 -16.44
N SER A 78 -7.16 -0.35 -15.41
CA SER A 78 -6.99 0.01 -14.00
C SER A 78 -5.56 0.37 -13.59
N GLN A 79 -4.55 0.15 -14.43
CA GLN A 79 -3.15 0.47 -14.19
C GLN A 79 -2.62 1.60 -15.09
N ALA A 80 -3.44 2.13 -16.00
CA ALA A 80 -3.02 3.20 -16.90
C ALA A 80 -2.84 4.53 -16.14
N SER A 81 -1.70 5.19 -16.35
CA SER A 81 -1.39 6.51 -15.75
C SER A 81 -2.11 7.67 -16.46
N VAL A 82 -2.40 7.51 -17.75
CA VAL A 82 -2.99 8.53 -18.61
C VAL A 82 -4.02 7.87 -19.54
N CYS A 83 -5.12 8.57 -19.82
CA CYS A 83 -6.08 8.14 -20.83
C CYS A 83 -5.48 8.26 -22.23
N THR A 84 -5.43 7.16 -22.97
CA THR A 84 -4.93 7.13 -24.36
C THR A 84 -5.88 7.78 -25.37
N LYS A 85 -7.11 8.15 -24.96
CA LYS A 85 -8.12 8.77 -25.83
C LYS A 85 -8.22 10.27 -25.69
N CYS A 86 -8.09 10.83 -24.49
CA CYS A 86 -8.19 12.28 -24.26
C CYS A 86 -6.97 12.90 -23.59
N GLY A 87 -5.93 12.12 -23.27
CA GLY A 87 -4.67 12.63 -22.73
C GLY A 87 -4.71 13.05 -21.26
N VAL A 88 -5.85 13.00 -20.57
CA VAL A 88 -5.90 13.36 -19.14
C VAL A 88 -5.33 12.26 -18.24
N LYS A 89 -4.73 12.67 -17.13
CA LYS A 89 -4.23 11.74 -16.11
C LYS A 89 -5.38 10.95 -15.47
N ARG A 90 -5.08 9.71 -15.08
CA ARG A 90 -6.01 8.83 -14.36
C ARG A 90 -6.60 9.54 -13.14
N GLY A 91 -7.92 9.45 -12.99
CA GLY A 91 -8.65 10.00 -11.84
C GLY A 91 -8.93 11.50 -11.91
N ASN A 92 -8.43 12.22 -12.93
CA ASN A 92 -8.69 13.65 -13.09
C ASN A 92 -10.06 13.90 -13.75
N GLY A 93 -10.81 14.87 -13.21
CA GLY A 93 -12.17 15.20 -13.63
C GLY A 93 -13.27 14.52 -12.81
N ASN A 94 -14.52 14.93 -13.04
CA ASN A 94 -15.73 14.44 -12.37
C ASN A 94 -16.95 14.40 -13.31
N SER A 95 -16.74 14.50 -14.62
CA SER A 95 -17.82 14.52 -15.60
C SER A 95 -18.40 13.13 -15.87
N TYR A 96 -17.62 12.07 -15.62
CA TYR A 96 -18.03 10.69 -15.85
C TYR A 96 -17.66 9.76 -14.69
N CYS A 97 -18.48 8.72 -14.49
CA CYS A 97 -18.27 7.69 -13.50
C CYS A 97 -17.11 6.75 -13.89
N PRO A 98 -16.13 6.51 -13.00
CA PRO A 98 -14.98 5.63 -13.30
C PRO A 98 -15.33 4.15 -13.41
N GLU A 99 -16.52 3.73 -12.98
CA GLU A 99 -16.95 2.33 -12.97
C GLU A 99 -17.93 1.97 -14.09
N CYS A 100 -18.79 2.90 -14.52
CA CYS A 100 -19.80 2.64 -15.55
C CYS A 100 -19.75 3.60 -16.76
N GLY A 101 -18.90 4.62 -16.74
CA GLY A 101 -18.71 5.53 -17.86
C GLY A 101 -19.83 6.55 -18.11
N LYS A 102 -20.92 6.53 -17.33
CA LYS A 102 -22.02 7.48 -17.49
C LYS A 102 -21.68 8.86 -16.93
N GLU A 103 -22.33 9.88 -17.49
CA GLU A 103 -22.21 11.27 -17.04
C GLU A 103 -22.62 11.42 -15.58
N THR A 104 -21.87 12.25 -14.87
CA THR A 104 -22.04 12.53 -13.45
C THR A 104 -22.08 14.04 -13.23
N ASP A 105 -22.93 14.48 -12.31
CA ASP A 105 -22.96 15.89 -11.90
C ASP A 105 -21.66 16.26 -11.18
N LYS A 106 -21.22 17.51 -11.30
CA LYS A 106 -19.96 17.99 -10.71
C LYS A 106 -19.97 17.90 -9.18
N ASN A 107 -21.14 17.96 -8.55
CA ASN A 107 -21.34 17.91 -7.11
C ASN A 107 -21.89 16.55 -6.63
N ALA A 108 -21.92 15.52 -7.48
CA ALA A 108 -22.44 14.22 -7.09
C ALA A 108 -21.43 13.42 -6.26
N ASP A 109 -21.82 13.05 -5.03
CA ASP A 109 -21.03 12.17 -4.18
C ASP A 109 -21.11 10.69 -4.59
N VAL A 110 -22.21 10.31 -5.25
CA VAL A 110 -22.53 8.94 -5.66
C VAL A 110 -23.08 8.94 -7.09
N CYS A 111 -22.67 7.96 -7.89
CA CYS A 111 -23.22 7.77 -9.22
C CYS A 111 -24.66 7.24 -9.14
N VAL A 112 -25.63 8.03 -9.61
CA VAL A 112 -27.05 7.64 -9.65
C VAL A 112 -27.34 6.44 -10.55
N ASN A 113 -26.41 6.08 -11.44
CA ASN A 113 -26.62 5.00 -12.39
C ASN A 113 -26.11 3.63 -11.92
N CYS A 114 -25.07 3.58 -11.09
CA CYS A 114 -24.45 2.32 -10.66
C CYS A 114 -24.12 2.27 -9.16
N GLY A 115 -24.35 3.34 -8.41
CA GLY A 115 -24.22 3.37 -6.95
C GLY A 115 -22.80 3.48 -6.40
N VAL A 116 -21.76 3.58 -7.25
CA VAL A 116 -20.39 3.83 -6.76
C VAL A 116 -20.23 5.26 -6.26
N ASN A 117 -19.51 5.41 -5.16
CA ASN A 117 -19.07 6.69 -4.63
C ASN A 117 -18.01 7.35 -5.54
N LEU A 118 -18.28 8.56 -6.02
CA LEU A 118 -17.43 9.32 -6.95
C LEU A 118 -16.30 10.08 -6.24
N ASN A 119 -16.47 10.29 -4.93
CA ASN A 119 -15.50 10.94 -4.04
C ASN A 119 -14.45 9.96 -3.50
N ASN A 120 -14.45 8.71 -3.96
CA ASN A 120 -13.43 7.75 -3.58
C ASN A 120 -12.12 8.15 -4.24
N LYS A 121 -11.38 9.01 -3.53
CA LYS A 121 -9.93 9.16 -3.61
C LYS A 121 -9.35 7.78 -3.38
N PHE A 122 -9.28 7.00 -4.45
CA PHE A 122 -8.92 5.59 -4.53
C PHE A 122 -8.04 5.13 -3.35
N SER A 123 -8.70 4.65 -2.30
CA SER A 123 -8.13 3.81 -1.24
C SER A 123 -8.91 2.50 -1.16
N VAL A 124 -9.15 1.90 -2.33
CA VAL A 124 -9.76 0.58 -2.46
C VAL A 124 -8.98 -0.08 -3.59
N ILE A 125 -7.80 -0.65 -3.35
CA ILE A 125 -7.58 -1.95 -2.71
C ILE A 125 -6.34 -1.88 -1.80
N ASN A 126 -6.52 -1.75 -0.48
CA ASN A 126 -5.64 -2.40 0.52
C ASN A 126 -6.28 -2.58 1.91
N SER A 127 -7.58 -2.30 2.09
CA SER A 127 -8.24 -2.36 3.40
C SER A 127 -8.63 -3.76 3.90
N ILE A 128 -8.23 -4.83 3.22
CA ILE A 128 -8.36 -6.21 3.75
C ILE A 128 -7.07 -6.65 4.47
N ASN A 129 -5.97 -5.91 4.31
CA ASN A 129 -4.78 -6.04 5.17
C ASN A 129 -4.64 -4.81 6.07
N LYS A 130 -5.64 -4.56 6.93
CA LYS A 130 -5.43 -3.75 8.14
C LYS A 130 -4.77 -4.60 9.22
N SER A 131 -3.59 -5.11 8.90
CA SER A 131 -2.57 -5.51 9.85
C SER A 131 -1.33 -4.73 9.45
N ASN A 132 -1.07 -3.63 10.17
CA ASN A 132 0.17 -2.86 10.14
C ASN A 132 0.79 -2.63 8.75
N SER A 133 0.29 -1.62 8.04
CA SER A 133 1.08 -0.98 6.99
C SER A 133 1.08 0.51 7.25
N LYS A 134 2.08 0.91 8.03
CA LYS A 134 2.51 2.30 8.18
C LYS A 134 2.74 2.83 6.77
N VAL A 135 1.86 3.70 6.33
CA VAL A 135 1.95 4.41 5.05
C VAL A 135 3.19 5.29 5.16
N GLY A 136 4.29 4.84 4.56
CA GLY A 136 5.49 5.64 4.40
C GLY A 136 5.17 6.83 3.51
N SER A 137 4.99 8.00 4.11
CA SER A 137 5.07 9.29 3.42
C SER A 137 5.36 10.41 4.40
N VAL A 138 6.54 10.37 5.01
CA VAL A 138 7.68 11.32 4.93
C VAL A 138 8.83 10.55 5.61
N GLY A 139 10.01 10.52 5.01
CA GLY A 139 11.06 9.51 5.27
C GLY A 139 11.25 9.14 6.75
N SER A 140 11.11 7.85 7.07
CA SER A 140 11.43 7.28 8.39
C SER A 140 12.85 7.70 8.77
N LYS A 141 12.99 8.75 9.56
CA LYS A 141 14.30 9.23 9.99
C LYS A 141 14.92 8.15 10.87
N SER A 142 15.99 7.53 10.38
CA SER A 142 16.61 6.41 11.07
C SER A 142 17.23 6.89 12.39
N LYS A 143 16.87 6.22 13.49
CA LYS A 143 17.44 6.40 14.82
C LYS A 143 18.95 6.13 14.80
N LEU A 144 19.37 5.12 14.03
CA LEU A 144 20.78 4.83 13.79
C LEU A 144 21.50 6.03 13.16
N LEU A 145 20.88 6.68 12.18
CA LEU A 145 21.46 7.85 11.52
C LEU A 145 21.53 9.02 12.50
N ALA A 146 20.49 9.27 13.30
CA ALA A 146 20.53 10.29 14.36
C ALA A 146 21.66 10.06 15.39
N ILE A 147 21.89 8.80 15.80
CA ILE A 147 22.98 8.42 16.72
C ILE A 147 24.36 8.65 16.07
N VAL A 148 24.53 8.21 14.82
CA VAL A 148 25.79 8.38 14.08
C VAL A 148 26.10 9.86 13.86
N LEU A 149 25.10 10.67 13.50
CA LEU A 149 25.27 12.12 13.38
C LEU A 149 25.56 12.78 14.73
N CYS A 150 24.96 12.31 15.83
CA CYS A 150 25.26 12.81 17.17
C CYS A 150 26.70 12.52 17.59
N LEU A 151 27.25 11.35 17.25
CA LEU A 151 28.63 10.97 17.60
C LEU A 151 29.67 11.72 16.74
N ILE A 152 29.41 11.88 15.43
CA ILE A 152 30.37 12.49 14.49
C ILE A 152 30.26 14.02 14.46
N PHE A 153 29.05 14.57 14.56
CA PHE A 153 28.74 16.00 14.42
C PHE A 153 28.09 16.60 15.68
N GLY A 154 28.16 15.94 16.84
CA GLY A 154 27.50 16.37 18.07
C GLY A 154 27.93 17.76 18.55
N THR A 155 29.23 18.07 18.47
CA THR A 155 29.75 19.40 18.81
C THR A 155 29.35 20.50 17.81
N MET A 156 28.89 20.12 16.62
CA MET A 156 28.40 21.03 15.58
C MET A 156 26.86 21.18 15.60
N GLY A 157 26.13 20.36 16.37
CA GLY A 157 24.67 20.46 16.53
C GLY A 157 23.83 19.98 15.34
N VAL A 158 24.45 19.29 14.37
CA VAL A 158 23.78 18.89 13.11
C VAL A 158 22.69 17.84 13.33
N HIS A 159 22.84 17.00 14.35
CA HIS A 159 21.83 15.97 14.69
C HIS A 159 20.48 16.57 15.09
N ARG A 160 20.45 17.79 15.63
CA ARG A 160 19.21 18.48 16.02
C ARG A 160 18.42 18.99 14.81
N PHE A 161 19.12 19.48 13.78
CA PHE A 161 18.53 19.82 12.50
C PHE A 161 17.96 18.60 11.78
N TYR A 162 18.60 17.43 11.93
CA TYR A 162 18.10 16.18 11.37
C TYR A 162 16.76 15.77 12.00
N VAL A 163 16.62 15.90 13.32
CA VAL A 163 15.37 15.62 14.05
C VAL A 163 14.25 16.60 13.69
N GLY A 164 14.56 17.85 13.33
CA GLY A 164 13.60 18.90 12.96
C GLY A 164 13.49 20.03 13.99
N ASP A 165 14.24 19.95 15.09
CA ASP A 165 14.30 20.97 16.14
C ASP A 165 15.30 22.08 15.79
N ASN A 166 14.94 22.91 14.81
CA ASN A 166 15.82 23.95 14.26
C ASN A 166 16.24 25.00 15.30
N SER A 167 15.38 25.31 16.28
CA SER A 167 15.64 26.33 17.31
C SER A 167 16.84 25.96 18.18
N GLN A 168 16.92 24.71 18.64
CA GLN A 168 18.04 24.23 19.44
C GLN A 168 19.30 24.01 18.60
N GLY A 169 19.14 23.60 17.33
CA GLY A 169 20.26 23.50 16.38
C GLY A 169 21.00 24.82 16.17
N PHE A 170 20.28 25.93 15.98
CA PHE A 170 20.88 27.26 15.81
C PHE A 170 21.63 27.75 17.06
N ILE A 171 21.10 27.48 18.25
CA ILE A 171 21.75 27.85 19.52
C ILE A 171 23.09 27.13 19.65
N ILE A 172 23.11 25.81 19.37
CA ILE A 172 24.33 25.00 19.46
C ILE A 172 25.35 25.46 18.40
N LEU A 173 24.91 25.71 17.16
CA LEU A 173 25.76 26.25 16.10
C LEU A 173 26.43 27.58 16.51
N ALA A 174 25.66 28.49 17.11
CA ALA A 174 26.17 29.77 17.59
C ALA A 174 27.15 29.60 18.76
N LEU A 175 26.89 28.66 19.68
CA LEU A 175 27.79 28.32 20.79
C LEU A 175 29.11 27.71 20.29
N THR A 176 29.07 26.89 19.25
CA THR A 176 30.27 26.28 18.63
C THR A 176 31.12 27.36 17.97
N LEU A 177 30.51 28.31 17.26
CA LEU A 177 31.20 29.46 16.69
C LEU A 177 31.81 30.35 17.78
N ALA A 178 31.06 30.64 18.85
CA ALA A 178 31.56 31.40 19.98
C ALA A 178 32.70 30.66 20.71
N GLY A 179 32.66 29.33 20.78
CA GLY A 179 33.69 28.50 21.37
C GLY A 179 35.03 28.53 20.63
N ILE A 180 34.97 28.59 19.29
CA ILE A 180 36.15 28.75 18.44
C ILE A 180 36.79 30.12 18.70
N VAL A 181 35.97 31.17 18.86
CA VAL A 181 36.44 32.54 19.16
C VAL A 181 36.97 32.68 20.59
N THR A 182 36.42 31.93 21.55
CA THR A 182 36.76 32.03 22.99
C THR A 182 37.79 30.99 23.46
N CYS A 183 38.57 30.42 22.54
CA CYS A 183 39.62 29.45 22.86
C CYS A 183 39.12 28.20 23.62
N GLY A 184 37.92 27.72 23.28
CA GLY A 184 37.46 26.38 23.67
C GLY A 184 36.87 26.24 25.07
N ILE A 185 36.65 27.33 25.81
CA ILE A 185 36.06 27.26 27.17
C ILE A 185 34.64 26.66 27.14
N THR A 186 33.87 26.88 26.06
CA THR A 186 32.51 26.36 25.90
C THR A 186 32.45 24.88 25.48
N THR A 187 33.58 24.24 25.21
CA THR A 187 33.64 22.83 24.78
C THR A 187 33.19 21.88 25.89
N ILE A 188 33.51 22.18 27.15
CA ILE A 188 33.12 21.36 28.31
C ILE A 188 31.60 21.31 28.46
N ILE A 189 30.92 22.46 28.29
CA ILE A 189 29.46 22.57 28.35
C ILE A 189 28.82 21.82 27.17
N SER A 190 29.40 21.93 25.98
CA SER A 190 28.91 21.27 24.77
C SER A 190 29.03 19.74 24.86
N CYS A 191 30.11 19.22 25.47
CA CYS A 191 30.30 17.79 25.69
C CYS A 191 29.22 17.20 26.62
N ILE A 192 28.88 17.90 27.70
CA ILE A 192 27.81 17.47 28.63
C ILE A 192 26.47 17.42 27.90
N TRP A 193 26.18 18.40 27.04
CA TRP A 193 24.95 18.46 26.27
C TRP A 193 24.82 17.29 25.27
N VAL A 194 25.89 16.98 24.52
CA VAL A 194 25.90 15.85 23.56
C VAL A 194 25.59 14.52 24.26
N ILE A 195 26.10 14.31 25.47
CA ILE A 195 25.84 13.09 26.25
C ILE A 195 24.35 13.01 26.65
N VAL A 196 23.74 14.12 27.06
CA VAL A 196 22.32 14.16 27.41
C VAL A 196 21.45 13.88 26.17
N ASP A 197 21.76 14.50 25.04
CA ASP A 197 21.04 14.27 23.77
C ASP A 197 21.18 12.82 23.29
N PHE A 198 22.38 12.22 23.42
CA PHE A 198 22.61 10.81 23.09
C PHE A 198 21.71 9.87 23.92
N ILE A 199 21.60 10.11 25.23
CA ILE A 199 20.71 9.35 26.11
C ILE A 199 19.25 9.56 25.72
N LEU A 200 18.83 10.78 25.42
CA LEU A 200 17.45 11.09 25.03
C LEU A 200 17.03 10.48 23.68
N ILE A 201 17.96 10.39 22.71
CA ILE A 201 17.74 9.68 21.45
C ILE A 201 17.56 8.19 21.70
N ILE A 202 18.39 7.58 22.55
CA ILE A 202 18.27 6.15 22.88
C ILE A 202 16.93 5.85 23.57
N LEU A 203 16.48 6.74 24.45
CA LEU A 203 15.23 6.61 25.21
C LEU A 203 13.96 6.94 24.40
N ASP A 204 14.06 7.20 23.09
CA ASP A 204 12.93 7.57 22.21
C ASP A 204 12.11 8.76 22.73
N LYS A 205 12.73 9.60 23.56
CA LYS A 205 12.12 10.81 24.15
C LYS A 205 12.14 11.98 23.18
N ILE A 206 12.95 11.89 22.12
CA ILE A 206 13.01 12.89 21.06
C ILE A 206 12.05 12.46 19.94
N THR A 207 11.00 13.24 19.76
CA THR A 207 10.04 13.11 18.67
C THR A 207 10.46 13.96 17.49
N ASP A 208 10.16 13.52 16.29
CA ASP A 208 10.34 14.33 15.08
C ASP A 208 9.33 15.49 15.02
N GLU A 209 9.45 16.32 13.98
CA GLU A 209 8.53 17.42 13.67
C GLU A 209 7.04 17.01 13.53
N ASN A 210 6.77 15.71 13.37
CA ASN A 210 5.43 15.14 13.24
C ASN A 210 4.93 14.47 14.53
N GLY A 211 5.72 14.52 15.62
CA GLY A 211 5.40 13.86 16.88
C GLY A 211 5.63 12.35 16.87
N GLU A 212 6.27 11.79 15.84
CA GLU A 212 6.60 10.38 15.75
C GLU A 212 7.98 10.08 16.39
N ALA A 213 8.10 8.91 17.02
CA ALA A 213 9.38 8.40 17.51
C ALA A 213 10.26 7.94 16.33
N LEU A 214 11.57 8.16 16.47
CA LEU A 214 12.57 7.71 15.49
C LEU A 214 12.55 6.18 15.36
N GLN A 215 12.77 5.68 14.15
CA GLN A 215 12.68 4.24 13.85
C GLN A 215 14.08 3.64 13.74
N TRP A 216 14.28 2.43 14.30
CA TRP A 216 15.53 1.68 14.16
C TRP A 216 15.82 1.30 12.71
#